data_AF-A0A0C3KFX8-F1
#
_entry.id   AF-A0A0C3KFX8-F1
#
_cell.length_a   1.000
_cell.length_b   1.000
_cell.length_c   1.000
_cell.angle_alpha   90.00
_cell.angle_beta   90.00
_cell.angle_gamma   90.00
#
_symmetry.space_group_name_H-M   'P 1'
#
loop_
_entity.id
_entity.type
_entity.pdbx_description
1 polymer ?
#
loop_
_entity_poly.entity_id
_entity_poly.type
_entity_poly.pdbx_seq_one_letter_code
_entity_poly.pdbx_strand_id
1 'polypeptide(L)'
;LKLEVVVAAIYWSLILFMPNLMVPTIQNPTTEPTSASPPLPALFFIPLPIDLALHLSPVLALLLHFFFLEAKYSLRWVNHWAPVVAAAFATWYSAFGEWCALENKAFPYPFLNVAFPIRLTIYATSTLIAISSFKGLNRVHKGKPLIPGVYGITSGMLEAKRE
;
A
#
# COMPACT_ATOMS: atom_id res chain seq x y z
N LEU A 1 8.66 2.57 -1.29
CA LEU A 1 7.95 3.33 -0.23
C LEU A 1 6.42 3.26 -0.34
N LYS A 2 5.82 3.58 -1.50
CA LYS A 2 4.36 3.73 -1.64
C LYS A 2 3.57 2.44 -1.40
N LEU A 3 4.10 1.29 -1.83
CA LEU A 3 3.44 -0.01 -1.68
C LEU A 3 3.41 -0.46 -0.22
N GLU A 4 4.57 -0.60 0.44
CA GLU A 4 4.66 -1.15 1.78
C GLU A 4 3.92 -0.33 2.85
N VAL A 5 3.94 1.00 2.75
CA VAL A 5 3.17 1.85 3.69
C VAL A 5 1.67 1.59 3.56
N VAL A 6 1.18 1.37 2.35
CA VAL A 6 -0.24 1.06 2.10
C VAL A 6 -0.57 -0.34 2.56
N VAL A 7 0.29 -1.32 2.25
CA VAL A 7 0.12 -2.71 2.67
C VAL A 7 0.07 -2.79 4.20
N ALA A 8 1.04 -2.22 4.91
CA ALA A 8 1.05 -2.22 6.37
C ALA A 8 -0.14 -1.45 6.97
N ALA A 9 -0.53 -0.31 6.40
CA ALA A 9 -1.67 0.47 6.88
C ALA A 9 -2.99 -0.29 6.73
N ILE A 10 -3.23 -0.92 5.56
CA ILE A 10 -4.42 -1.73 5.32
C ILE A 10 -4.38 -2.99 6.21
N TYR A 11 -3.24 -3.70 6.23
CA TYR A 11 -3.05 -4.93 6.99
C TYR A 11 -3.34 -4.73 8.48
N TRP A 12 -2.65 -3.81 9.16
CA TRP A 12 -2.84 -3.62 10.60
C TRP A 12 -4.19 -3.03 10.93
N SER A 13 -4.77 -2.16 10.09
CA SER A 13 -6.15 -1.69 10.31
C SER A 13 -7.15 -2.84 10.25
N LEU A 14 -7.03 -3.73 9.27
CA LEU A 14 -7.91 -4.90 9.15
C LEU A 14 -7.69 -5.90 10.29
N ILE A 15 -6.45 -6.19 10.68
CA ILE A 15 -6.16 -7.10 11.78
C ILE A 15 -6.69 -6.56 13.12
N LEU A 16 -6.58 -5.25 13.37
CA LEU A 16 -7.02 -4.66 14.65
C LEU A 16 -8.54 -4.50 14.75
N PHE A 17 -9.21 -4.11 13.66
CA PHE A 17 -10.64 -3.75 13.70
C PHE A 17 -11.56 -4.81 13.07
N MET A 18 -11.06 -5.61 12.14
CA MET A 18 -11.87 -6.53 11.33
C MET A 18 -11.11 -7.82 10.98
N PRO A 19 -10.54 -8.58 11.95
CA PRO A 19 -9.62 -9.69 11.66
C PRO A 19 -10.22 -10.80 10.80
N ASN A 20 -11.54 -11.03 10.90
CA ASN A 20 -12.28 -11.99 10.07
C ASN A 20 -12.20 -11.71 8.56
N LEU A 21 -11.87 -10.47 8.17
CA LEU A 21 -11.71 -10.07 6.78
C LEU A 21 -10.33 -10.42 6.22
N MET A 22 -9.33 -10.59 7.09
CA MET A 22 -7.94 -10.83 6.70
C MET A 22 -7.53 -12.29 6.89
N VAL A 23 -8.03 -12.93 7.93
CA VAL A 23 -7.62 -14.27 8.33
C VAL A 23 -8.67 -15.30 7.90
N PRO A 24 -8.28 -16.32 7.12
CA PRO A 24 -9.15 -17.44 6.83
C PRO A 24 -9.57 -18.15 8.12
N THR A 25 -10.84 -18.54 8.18
CA THR A 25 -11.33 -19.43 9.22
C THR A 25 -10.79 -20.84 8.95
N ILE A 26 -9.94 -21.37 9.82
CA ILE A 26 -9.53 -22.77 9.74
C ILE A 26 -10.63 -23.62 10.36
N GLN A 27 -11.28 -24.44 9.54
CA GLN A 27 -11.99 -25.63 10.03
C GLN A 27 -10.93 -26.71 10.24
N ASN A 28 -10.58 -27.04 11.48
CA ASN A 28 -9.63 -28.11 11.78
C ASN A 28 -10.12 -29.44 11.15
N PRO A 29 -9.36 -30.11 10.27
CA PRO A 29 -9.76 -31.40 9.71
C PRO A 29 -9.30 -32.59 10.57
N THR A 30 -8.87 -32.39 11.83
CA THR A 30 -8.12 -33.43 12.57
C THR A 30 -8.55 -33.64 14.02
N THR A 31 -9.85 -33.58 14.32
CA THR A 31 -10.33 -34.04 15.62
C THR A 31 -11.48 -35.00 15.39
N GLU A 32 -11.26 -36.27 15.77
CA GLU A 32 -12.32 -37.26 15.97
C GLU A 32 -13.51 -36.63 16.72
N PRO A 33 -14.76 -37.05 16.44
CA PRO A 33 -15.94 -36.45 17.03
C PRO A 33 -15.98 -36.74 18.53
N THR A 34 -15.33 -35.91 19.33
CA THR A 34 -15.52 -35.86 20.77
C THR A 34 -16.79 -35.05 21.01
N SER A 35 -17.69 -35.59 21.83
CA SER A 35 -19.03 -35.05 22.12
C SER A 35 -19.05 -33.72 22.88
N ALA A 36 -18.00 -32.90 22.78
CA ALA A 36 -17.96 -31.54 23.28
C ALA A 36 -18.27 -30.57 22.14
N SER A 37 -18.93 -29.46 22.47
CA SER A 37 -19.38 -28.39 21.55
C SER A 37 -18.42 -28.11 20.39
N PRO A 38 -18.92 -27.79 19.18
CA PRO A 38 -18.07 -27.58 18.02
C PRO A 38 -16.98 -26.56 18.35
N PRO A 39 -15.68 -26.87 18.11
CA PRO A 39 -14.60 -25.94 18.37
C PRO A 39 -14.89 -24.66 17.57
N LEU A 40 -14.89 -23.51 18.25
CA LEU A 40 -15.12 -22.24 17.57
C LEU A 40 -14.10 -22.11 16.43
N PRO A 41 -14.51 -21.61 15.25
CA PRO A 41 -13.61 -21.34 14.15
C PRO A 41 -12.43 -20.49 14.62
N ALA A 42 -11.23 -21.07 14.66
CA ALA A 42 -10.03 -20.37 15.08
C ALA A 42 -9.46 -19.59 13.89
N LEU A 43 -9.26 -18.29 14.08
CA LEU A 43 -8.54 -17.46 13.13
C LEU A 43 -7.05 -17.79 13.21
N PHE A 44 -6.43 -18.11 12.06
CA PHE A 44 -4.99 -18.33 11.96
C PHE A 44 -4.21 -17.02 11.86
N PHE A 45 -3.54 -16.64 12.95
CA PHE A 45 -2.64 -15.50 12.95
C PHE A 45 -1.20 -15.92 12.69
N ILE A 46 -0.49 -15.11 11.91
CA ILE A 46 0.95 -15.26 11.70
C ILE A 46 1.66 -14.89 13.03
N PRO A 47 2.70 -15.63 13.46
CA PRO A 47 3.49 -15.26 14.63
C PRO A 47 4.01 -13.81 14.55
N LEU A 48 3.88 -13.06 15.65
CA LEU A 48 4.24 -11.64 15.70
C LEU A 48 5.64 -11.31 15.13
N PRO A 49 6.72 -12.09 15.41
CA PRO A 49 8.03 -11.79 14.84
C PRO A 49 8.04 -11.86 13.30
N ILE A 50 7.28 -12.79 12.73
CA ILE A 50 7.15 -12.96 11.28
C ILE A 50 6.31 -11.80 10.74
N ASP A 51 5.22 -11.42 11.41
CA ASP A 51 4.40 -10.28 11.01
C ASP A 51 5.19 -8.97 10.94
N LEU A 52 5.96 -8.68 11.99
CA LEU A 52 6.82 -7.50 12.04
C LEU A 52 7.90 -7.52 10.96
N ALA A 53 8.47 -8.71 10.67
CA ALA A 53 9.44 -8.86 9.60
C ALA A 53 8.84 -8.65 8.20
N LEU A 54 7.58 -9.05 7.99
CA LEU A 54 6.89 -8.90 6.71
C LEU A 54 6.34 -7.48 6.49
N HIS A 55 5.85 -6.81 7.53
CA HIS A 55 5.15 -5.54 7.39
C HIS A 55 5.97 -4.34 7.90
N LEU A 56 6.54 -4.42 9.11
CA LEU A 56 7.20 -3.27 9.73
C LEU A 56 8.62 -3.05 9.19
N SER A 57 9.41 -4.11 9.08
CA SER A 57 10.81 -4.02 8.64
C SER A 57 10.94 -3.36 7.25
N PRO A 58 10.16 -3.76 6.22
CA PRO A 58 10.22 -3.10 4.91
C PRO A 58 9.79 -1.64 4.96
N VAL A 59 8.76 -1.31 5.75
CA VAL A 59 8.31 0.08 5.92
C VAL A 59 9.42 0.94 6.52
N LEU A 60 10.08 0.48 7.59
CA LEU A 60 11.19 1.21 8.21
C LEU A 60 12.37 1.36 7.25
N ALA A 61 12.78 0.28 6.58
CA ALA A 61 13.89 0.32 5.62
C ALA A 61 13.61 1.32 4.49
N LEU A 62 12.39 1.33 3.95
CA LEU A 62 11.99 2.26 2.89
C LEU A 62 11.86 3.69 3.38
N LEU A 63 11.37 3.92 4.61
CA LEU A 63 11.31 5.26 5.19
C LEU A 63 12.71 5.82 5.44
N LEU A 64 13.62 5.01 5.97
CA LEU A 64 15.01 5.39 6.16
C LEU A 64 15.68 5.70 4.82
N HIS A 65 15.51 4.84 3.81
CA HIS A 65 16.03 5.11 2.47
C HIS A 65 15.46 6.41 1.91
N PHE A 66 14.14 6.60 1.98
CA PHE A 66 13.49 7.79 1.47
C PHE A 66 14.03 9.06 2.14
N PHE A 67 14.10 9.12 3.47
CA PHE A 67 14.47 10.35 4.18
C PHE A 67 15.97 10.66 4.20
N PHE A 68 16.83 9.64 4.16
CA PHE A 68 18.27 9.82 4.33
C PHE A 68 19.07 9.66 3.03
N LEU A 69 18.57 8.86 2.09
CA LEU A 69 19.31 8.53 0.87
C LEU A 69 18.66 9.13 -0.39
N GLU A 70 17.36 9.38 -0.37
CA GLU A 70 16.64 9.87 -1.53
C GLU A 70 16.56 11.40 -1.57
N ALA A 71 16.56 11.96 -2.79
CA ALA A 71 16.37 13.38 -2.97
C ALA A 71 14.88 13.73 -3.04
N LYS A 72 14.52 14.94 -2.63
CA LYS A 72 13.12 15.37 -2.58
C LYS A 72 12.53 15.43 -3.99
N TYR A 73 11.31 14.93 -4.16
CA TYR A 73 10.61 15.05 -5.43
C TYR A 73 10.03 16.45 -5.61
N SER A 74 10.15 17.01 -6.82
CA SER A 74 9.53 18.30 -7.14
C SER A 74 8.00 18.20 -7.13
N LEU A 75 7.31 19.31 -6.86
CA LEU A 75 5.85 19.33 -6.81
C LEU A 75 5.20 18.90 -8.13
N ARG A 76 5.85 19.21 -9.27
CA ARG A 76 5.39 18.77 -10.60
C ARG A 76 5.38 17.24 -10.69
N TRP A 77 6.48 16.61 -10.29
CA TRP A 77 6.60 15.15 -10.25
C TRP A 77 5.58 14.53 -9.30
N VAL A 78 5.44 15.07 -8.10
CA VAL A 78 4.51 14.56 -7.10
C VAL A 78 3.05 14.69 -7.52
N ASN A 79 2.67 15.78 -8.19
CA ASN A 79 1.27 16.02 -8.53
C ASN A 79 0.83 15.39 -9.86
N HIS A 80 1.74 15.23 -10.83
CA HIS A 80 1.39 14.70 -12.15
C HIS A 80 1.81 13.24 -12.30
N TRP A 81 3.07 12.93 -12.01
CA TRP A 81 3.63 11.61 -12.30
C TRP A 81 3.37 10.58 -11.20
N ALA A 82 3.34 11.00 -9.92
CA ALA A 82 3.08 10.05 -8.84
C ALA A 82 1.69 9.39 -8.94
N PRO A 83 0.59 10.09 -9.28
CA PRO A 83 -0.71 9.46 -9.52
C PRO A 83 -0.70 8.52 -10.73
N VAL A 84 -0.05 8.90 -11.84
CA VAL A 84 0.04 8.07 -13.06
C VAL A 84 0.74 6.74 -12.74
N VAL A 85 1.89 6.81 -12.08
CA VAL A 85 2.64 5.60 -11.67
C VAL A 85 1.83 4.78 -10.68
N ALA A 86 1.18 5.40 -9.68
CA ALA A 86 0.36 4.69 -8.72
C ALA A 86 -0.81 3.95 -9.39
N ALA A 87 -1.51 4.60 -10.33
CA ALA A 87 -2.60 3.98 -11.09
C ALA A 87 -2.09 2.84 -11.97
N ALA A 88 -0.96 3.00 -12.66
CA ALA A 88 -0.39 1.95 -13.50
C ALA A 88 -0.05 0.70 -12.69
N PHE A 89 0.64 0.86 -11.54
CA PHE A 89 0.97 -0.26 -10.66
C PHE A 89 -0.27 -0.86 -9.99
N ALA A 90 -1.24 -0.04 -9.58
CA ALA A 90 -2.48 -0.53 -8.99
C ALA A 90 -3.26 -1.39 -9.98
N THR A 91 -3.41 -0.93 -11.22
CA THR A 91 -4.07 -1.68 -12.30
C THR A 91 -3.32 -2.98 -12.62
N TRP A 92 -1.99 -2.91 -12.75
CA TRP A 92 -1.18 -4.11 -13.00
C TRP A 92 -1.36 -5.14 -11.88
N TYR A 93 -1.20 -4.71 -10.63
CA TYR A 93 -1.20 -5.62 -9.48
C TYR A 93 -2.60 -6.17 -9.20
N SER A 94 -3.65 -5.36 -9.35
CA SER A 94 -5.02 -5.83 -9.22
C SER A 94 -5.40 -6.80 -10.34
N ALA A 95 -5.03 -6.53 -11.59
CA ALA A 95 -5.24 -7.45 -12.70
C ALA A 95 -4.55 -8.79 -12.47
N PHE A 96 -3.31 -8.77 -11.96
CA PHE A 96 -2.60 -9.98 -11.58
C PHE A 96 -3.32 -10.75 -10.46
N GLY A 97 -3.78 -10.05 -9.43
CA GLY A 97 -4.57 -10.65 -8.34
C GLY A 97 -5.89 -11.27 -8.82
N GLU A 98 -6.62 -10.59 -9.70
CA GLU A 98 -7.83 -11.12 -10.35
C GLU A 98 -7.52 -12.38 -11.16
N TRP A 99 -6.42 -12.38 -11.92
CA TRP A 99 -5.98 -13.56 -12.67
C TRP A 99 -5.69 -14.74 -11.75
N CYS A 100 -4.94 -14.53 -10.66
CA CYS A 100 -4.72 -15.58 -9.66
C CYS A 100 -6.02 -16.08 -9.03
N ALA A 101 -7.00 -15.21 -8.77
CA ALA A 101 -8.29 -15.60 -8.21
C ALA A 101 -9.16 -16.38 -9.20
N LEU A 102 -9.05 -16.11 -10.51
CA LEU A 102 -9.73 -16.89 -11.55
C LEU A 102 -9.24 -18.34 -11.60
N GLU A 103 -7.93 -18.55 -11.44
CA GLU A 103 -7.33 -19.88 -11.36
C GLU A 103 -7.69 -20.58 -10.05
N ASN A 104 -7.51 -19.89 -8.92
CA ASN A 104 -7.72 -20.46 -7.58
C ASN A 104 -9.19 -20.50 -7.13
N LYS A 105 -10.12 -19.94 -7.92
CA LYS A 105 -11.56 -19.78 -7.65
C LYS A 105 -11.92 -18.88 -6.46
N ALA A 106 -10.93 -18.36 -5.74
CA ALA A 106 -11.11 -17.43 -4.64
C ALA A 106 -9.86 -16.56 -4.46
N PHE A 107 -10.05 -15.40 -3.84
CA PHE A 107 -8.95 -14.61 -3.30
C PHE A 107 -8.47 -15.23 -1.98
N PRO A 108 -7.17 -15.17 -1.67
CA PRO A 108 -6.64 -15.63 -0.39
C PRO A 108 -7.17 -14.82 0.79
N TYR A 109 -7.55 -13.55 0.54
CA TYR A 109 -8.10 -12.66 1.55
C TYR A 109 -9.62 -12.58 1.45
N PRO A 110 -10.37 -12.95 2.51
CA PRO A 110 -11.83 -12.92 2.51
C PRO A 110 -12.45 -11.58 2.08
N PHE A 111 -11.84 -10.44 2.45
CA PHE A 111 -12.38 -9.12 2.07
C PHE A 111 -12.40 -8.84 0.56
N LEU A 112 -11.63 -9.60 -0.23
CA LEU A 112 -11.65 -9.54 -1.69
C LEU A 112 -12.65 -10.53 -2.30
N ASN A 113 -13.19 -11.49 -1.55
CA ASN A 113 -14.22 -12.41 -2.04
C ASN A 113 -15.62 -11.76 -2.04
N VAL A 114 -15.72 -10.60 -2.68
CA VAL A 114 -16.93 -9.77 -2.83
C VAL A 114 -17.18 -9.46 -4.30
N ALA A 115 -18.32 -8.87 -4.65
CA ALA A 115 -18.63 -8.51 -6.04
C ALA A 115 -17.57 -7.57 -6.65
N PHE A 116 -17.30 -7.72 -7.95
CA PHE A 116 -16.25 -6.96 -8.65
C PHE A 116 -16.33 -5.43 -8.48
N PRO A 117 -17.51 -4.77 -8.53
CA PRO A 117 -17.58 -3.32 -8.29
C PRO A 117 -17.04 -2.90 -6.92
N ILE A 118 -17.25 -3.72 -5.89
CA ILE A 118 -16.72 -3.47 -4.53
C ILE A 118 -15.20 -3.63 -4.52
N ARG A 119 -14.67 -4.68 -5.18
CA ARG A 119 -13.22 -4.85 -5.35
C ARG A 119 -12.58 -3.66 -6.06
N LEU A 120 -13.22 -3.16 -7.11
CA LEU A 120 -12.76 -1.99 -7.83
C LEU A 120 -12.68 -0.74 -6.91
N THR A 121 -13.67 -0.54 -6.04
CA THR A 121 -13.63 0.50 -5.02
C THR A 121 -12.48 0.29 -4.03
N ILE A 122 -12.22 -0.95 -3.60
CA ILE A 122 -11.08 -1.26 -2.72
C ILE A 122 -9.75 -0.91 -3.41
N TYR A 123 -9.56 -1.31 -4.68
CA TYR A 123 -8.36 -0.98 -5.45
C TYR A 123 -8.19 0.52 -5.66
N ALA A 124 -9.27 1.24 -5.95
CA ALA A 124 -9.22 2.70 -6.08
C ALA A 124 -8.86 3.38 -4.75
N THR A 125 -9.47 2.94 -3.65
CA THR A 125 -9.22 3.49 -2.31
C THR A 125 -7.79 3.25 -1.86
N SER A 126 -7.25 2.04 -2.04
CA SER A 126 -5.85 1.73 -1.71
C SER A 126 -4.88 2.59 -2.53
N THR A 127 -5.19 2.83 -3.81
CA THR A 127 -4.40 3.72 -4.68
C THR A 127 -4.40 5.16 -4.18
N LEU A 128 -5.55 5.67 -3.73
CA LEU A 128 -5.65 7.02 -3.17
C LEU A 128 -4.86 7.16 -1.86
N ILE A 129 -4.89 6.14 -1.00
CA ILE A 129 -4.07 6.09 0.22
C ILE A 129 -2.58 6.10 -0.15
N ALA A 130 -2.17 5.36 -1.18
CA ALA A 130 -0.78 5.34 -1.67
C ALA A 130 -0.31 6.73 -2.11
N ILE A 131 -1.11 7.40 -2.94
CA ILE A 131 -0.81 8.74 -3.45
C ILE A 131 -0.75 9.74 -2.30
N SER A 132 -1.71 9.68 -1.38
CA SER A 132 -1.80 10.61 -0.24
C SER A 132 -0.63 10.43 0.72
N SER A 133 -0.26 9.18 1.02
CA SER A 133 0.88 8.84 1.87
C SER A 133 2.19 9.35 1.26
N PHE A 134 2.40 9.12 -0.04
CA PHE A 134 3.58 9.64 -0.73
C PHE A 134 3.63 11.17 -0.73
N LYS A 135 2.51 11.83 -1.00
CA LYS A 135 2.41 13.29 -0.94
C LYS A 135 2.73 13.82 0.46
N GLY A 136 2.22 13.17 1.51
CA GLY A 136 2.53 13.48 2.91
C GLY A 136 4.02 13.35 3.22
N LEU A 137 4.61 12.19 2.90
CA LEU A 137 6.03 11.91 3.13
C LEU A 137 6.93 12.89 2.39
N ASN A 138 6.65 13.20 1.12
CA ASN A 138 7.44 14.16 0.36
C ASN A 138 7.31 15.61 0.88
N ARG A 139 6.21 15.97 1.54
CA ARG A 139 6.08 17.30 2.19
C ARG A 139 7.03 17.44 3.36
N VAL A 140 7.12 16.43 4.21
CA VAL A 140 7.99 16.43 5.41
C VAL A 140 9.46 16.12 5.07
N HIS A 141 9.74 15.64 3.85
CA HIS A 141 11.10 15.42 3.37
C HIS A 141 11.90 16.74 3.28
N LYS A 142 13.02 16.80 4.00
CA LYS A 142 13.88 17.99 4.13
C LYS A 142 15.01 18.08 3.10
N GLY A 143 15.25 17.02 2.32
CA GLY A 143 16.25 17.04 1.25
C GLY A 143 15.97 18.11 0.19
N LYS A 144 17.03 18.57 -0.49
CA LYS A 144 16.91 19.49 -1.62
C LYS A 144 16.15 18.79 -2.75
N PRO A 145 15.22 19.48 -3.46
CA PRO A 145 14.54 18.87 -4.59
C PRO A 145 15.54 18.48 -5.67
N LEU A 146 15.33 17.31 -6.29
CA LEU A 146 16.01 16.94 -7.53
C LEU A 146 15.81 18.10 -8.51
N ILE A 147 16.93 18.74 -8.88
CA ILE A 147 17.01 20.01 -9.58
C ILE A 147 15.97 20.05 -10.71
N PRO A 148 14.96 20.94 -10.67
CA PRO A 148 14.28 21.33 -11.87
C PRO A 148 15.23 22.25 -12.60
N GLY A 149 15.95 21.73 -13.60
CA GLY A 149 16.77 22.51 -14.54
C GLY A 149 15.95 23.45 -15.43
N VAL A 150 14.84 24.01 -14.93
CA VAL A 150 13.94 24.95 -15.62
C VAL A 150 13.45 26.04 -14.65
N TYR A 151 14.29 26.50 -13.72
CA TYR A 151 14.08 27.77 -13.02
C TYR A 151 15.21 28.79 -13.29
N GLY A 152 16.07 28.51 -14.27
CA GLY A 152 17.10 29.45 -14.73
C GLY A 152 16.62 30.46 -15.78
N ILE A 153 15.44 30.27 -16.39
CA ILE A 153 15.00 31.13 -17.51
C ILE A 153 13.97 32.17 -17.07
N THR A 154 13.12 31.90 -16.07
CA THR A 154 12.09 32.87 -15.65
C THR A 154 12.56 33.86 -14.60
N SER A 155 13.54 33.53 -13.74
CA SER A 155 14.09 34.50 -12.79
C SER A 155 14.99 35.53 -13.48
N GLY A 156 15.81 35.10 -14.46
CA GLY A 156 16.66 36.02 -15.24
C GLY A 156 15.89 36.91 -16.22
N MET A 157 14.78 36.44 -16.79
CA MET A 157 13.93 37.26 -17.68
C MET A 157 13.11 38.33 -16.94
N LEU A 158 12.87 38.19 -15.63
CA LEU A 158 12.18 39.20 -14.83
C LEU A 158 13.12 40.28 -14.27
N GLU A 159 14.43 40.00 -14.26
CA GLU A 159 15.47 40.99 -13.95
C GLU A 159 15.93 41.74 -15.21
N ALA A 160 16.06 41.07 -16.36
CA ALA A 160 16.42 41.70 -17.64
C ALA A 160 15.33 42.59 -18.27
N LYS A 161 14.15 42.68 -17.65
CA LYS A 161 13.09 43.64 -18.03
C LYS A 161 13.04 44.88 -17.12
N ARG A 162 13.97 44.98 -16.17
CA ARG A 162 14.05 46.05 -15.17
C ARG A 162 15.31 46.91 -15.29
N GLU A 163 16.10 46.69 -16.33
CA GLU A 163 17.19 47.56 -16.80
C GLU A 163 16.83 48.10 -18.20
#